data_AF-A0A445CC84-F1
#
_entry.id   AF-A0A445CC84-F1
#
_cell.length_a   1.000
_cell.length_b   1.000
_cell.length_c   1.000
_cell.angle_alpha   90.00
_cell.angle_beta   90.00
_cell.angle_gamma   90.00
#
_symmetry.space_group_name_H-M   'P 1'
#
loop_
_entity.id
_entity.type
_entity.pdbx_description
1 polymer ?
#
loop_
_entity_poly.entity_id
_entity_poly.type
_entity_poly.pdbx_seq_one_letter_code
_entity_poly.pdbx_strand_id
1 'polypeptide(L)'
;MKPQTPTKQFFDQYQMTVGIDLWNSHYEHMQENLRKLKDVNRNLRQEIRQRMGDCLNDLGIEELKLLEEEMDKASKVIRERKYKMITNQIDQHRKKFNNEKEVHNRLLRDLDARAEDPRYGLVDNGEYESVIGFSNLGPRMFALSLQPSHPNAHSGGTAASDLTTYPLLF
;
A
#
# COMPACT_ATOMS: atom_id res chain seq x y z
N MET A 1 34.38 -56.59 -6.81
CA MET A 1 33.99 -55.18 -6.67
C MET A 1 34.06 -54.54 -8.05
N LYS A 2 32.95 -54.01 -8.59
CA LYS A 2 32.99 -53.23 -9.84
C LYS A 2 33.35 -51.79 -9.47
N PRO A 3 34.43 -51.20 -10.02
CA PRO A 3 34.71 -49.80 -9.77
C PRO A 3 33.61 -49.01 -10.47
N GLN A 4 32.82 -48.28 -9.70
CA GLN A 4 31.86 -47.34 -10.25
C GLN A 4 32.71 -46.16 -10.74
N THR A 5 33.07 -46.17 -12.02
CA THR A 5 33.70 -44.99 -12.62
C THR A 5 32.76 -43.82 -12.37
N PRO A 6 33.19 -42.77 -11.65
CA PRO A 6 32.34 -41.62 -11.42
C PRO A 6 31.94 -41.09 -12.80
N THR A 7 30.65 -40.85 -13.01
CA THR A 7 30.07 -40.54 -14.33
C THR A 7 30.84 -39.44 -15.06
N LYS A 8 31.41 -38.48 -14.30
CA LYS A 8 32.34 -37.46 -14.79
C LYS A 8 33.57 -38.04 -15.51
N GLN A 9 34.29 -39.00 -14.91
CA GLN A 9 35.48 -39.61 -15.51
C GLN A 9 35.16 -40.30 -16.84
N PHE A 10 33.98 -40.91 -16.96
CA PHE A 10 33.54 -41.53 -18.21
C PHE A 10 33.33 -40.49 -19.31
N PHE A 11 32.64 -39.37 -19.00
CA PHE A 11 32.48 -38.27 -19.96
C PHE A 11 33.81 -37.62 -20.34
N ASP A 12 34.68 -37.36 -19.36
CA ASP A 12 36.00 -36.76 -19.59
C ASP A 12 36.85 -37.67 -20.52
N GLN A 13 36.86 -38.98 -20.27
CA GLN A 13 37.61 -39.95 -21.07
C GLN A 13 37.03 -40.10 -22.49
N TYR A 14 35.70 -40.01 -22.64
CA TYR A 14 35.04 -39.97 -23.94
C TYR A 14 35.41 -38.71 -24.75
N GLN A 15 35.39 -37.54 -24.12
CA GLN A 15 35.82 -36.29 -24.76
C GLN A 15 37.30 -36.34 -25.17
N MET A 16 38.19 -36.91 -24.36
CA MET A 16 39.61 -37.06 -24.70
C MET A 16 39.88 -38.06 -25.83
N THR A 17 39.13 -39.16 -25.89
CA THR A 17 39.35 -40.21 -26.90
C THR A 17 38.72 -39.88 -28.25
N VAL A 18 37.57 -39.20 -28.25
CA VAL A 18 36.85 -38.81 -29.48
C VAL A 18 37.23 -37.40 -29.93
N GLY A 19 37.80 -36.58 -29.05
CA GLY A 19 38.25 -35.22 -29.35
C GLY A 19 37.11 -34.20 -29.52
N ILE A 20 35.91 -34.49 -29.00
CA ILE A 20 34.71 -33.66 -29.14
C ILE A 20 34.36 -33.01 -27.80
N ASP A 21 34.03 -31.72 -27.82
CA ASP A 21 33.45 -31.05 -26.65
C ASP A 21 31.92 -31.23 -26.57
N LEU A 22 31.47 -32.02 -25.60
CA LEU A 22 30.06 -32.30 -25.34
C LEU A 22 29.30 -31.07 -24.84
N TRP A 23 30.00 -30.09 -24.25
CA TRP A 23 29.39 -28.95 -23.60
C TRP A 23 29.38 -27.70 -24.47
N ASN A 24 30.16 -27.68 -25.56
CA ASN A 24 30.32 -26.49 -26.39
C ASN A 24 28.97 -25.97 -26.91
N SER A 25 28.13 -26.83 -27.47
CA SER A 25 26.81 -26.42 -27.98
C SER A 25 25.89 -25.87 -26.87
N HIS A 26 25.92 -26.48 -25.67
CA HIS A 26 25.13 -26.01 -24.54
C HIS A 26 25.63 -24.66 -24.01
N TYR A 27 26.95 -24.50 -23.93
CA TYR A 27 27.60 -23.26 -23.52
C TYR A 27 27.35 -22.13 -24.53
N GLU A 28 27.50 -22.40 -25.83
CA GLU A 28 27.17 -21.46 -26.90
C GLU A 28 25.71 -21.00 -26.82
N HIS A 29 24.78 -21.93 -26.60
CA HIS A 29 23.36 -21.59 -26.43
C HIS A 29 23.10 -20.72 -25.19
N MET A 30 23.75 -21.02 -24.06
CA MET A 30 23.63 -20.21 -22.84
C MET A 30 24.22 -18.81 -23.04
N GLN A 31 25.37 -18.70 -23.70
CA GLN A 31 26.03 -17.43 -23.99
C GLN A 31 25.19 -16.58 -24.96
N GLU A 32 24.58 -17.22 -25.96
CA GLU A 32 23.66 -16.57 -26.89
C GLU A 32 22.43 -16.03 -26.18
N ASN A 33 21.84 -16.80 -25.27
CA ASN A 33 20.70 -16.36 -24.47
C ASN A 33 21.08 -15.18 -23.56
N LEU A 34 22.25 -15.22 -22.93
CA LEU A 34 22.74 -14.10 -22.13
C LEU A 34 22.92 -12.84 -22.98
N ARG A 35 23.45 -12.97 -24.21
CA ARG A 35 23.59 -11.85 -25.14
C ARG A 35 22.24 -11.23 -25.47
N LYS A 36 21.27 -12.05 -25.88
CA LYS A 36 19.89 -11.60 -26.17
C LYS A 36 19.25 -10.87 -24.99
N LEU A 37 19.39 -11.42 -23.78
CA LEU A 37 18.83 -10.80 -22.58
C LEU A 37 19.49 -9.45 -22.26
N LYS A 38 20.81 -9.33 -22.46
CA LYS A 38 21.52 -8.06 -22.29
C LYS A 38 21.07 -7.01 -23.30
N ASP A 39 20.86 -7.41 -24.55
CA ASP A 39 20.39 -6.53 -25.61
C ASP A 39 18.97 -6.02 -25.32
N VAL A 40 18.05 -6.91 -24.94
CA VAL A 40 16.70 -6.53 -24.51
C VAL A 40 16.74 -5.60 -23.31
N ASN A 41 17.57 -5.89 -22.30
CA ASN A 41 17.69 -5.05 -21.12
C ASN A 41 18.23 -3.65 -21.45
N ARG A 42 19.21 -3.57 -22.36
CA ARG A 42 19.76 -2.30 -22.84
C ARG A 42 18.69 -1.48 -23.55
N ASN A 43 17.90 -2.10 -24.43
CA ASN A 43 16.82 -1.45 -25.16
C ASN A 43 15.74 -0.93 -24.21
N LEU A 44 15.27 -1.76 -23.26
CA LEU A 44 14.28 -1.34 -22.26
C LEU A 44 14.78 -0.16 -21.42
N ARG A 45 16.05 -0.17 -21.00
CA ARG A 45 16.64 0.96 -20.27
C ARG A 45 16.70 2.23 -21.12
N GLN A 46 16.95 2.09 -22.42
CA GLN A 46 16.93 3.21 -23.35
C GLN A 46 15.53 3.76 -23.54
N GLU A 47 14.53 2.91 -23.75
CA GLU A 47 13.12 3.32 -23.84
C GLU A 47 12.65 4.04 -22.57
N ILE A 48 13.02 3.54 -21.38
CA ILE A 48 12.71 4.21 -20.11
C ILE A 48 13.33 5.61 -20.07
N ARG A 49 14.61 5.75 -20.45
CA ARG A 49 15.27 7.06 -20.50
C ARG A 49 14.58 8.01 -21.48
N GLN A 50 14.24 7.53 -22.67
CA GLN A 50 13.51 8.31 -23.68
C GLN A 50 12.14 8.76 -23.17
N ARG A 51 11.37 7.87 -22.55
CA ARG A 51 10.09 8.20 -21.90
C ARG A 51 10.24 9.20 -20.74
N MET A 52 11.43 9.30 -20.14
CA MET A 52 11.77 10.28 -19.11
C MET A 52 12.33 11.61 -19.68
N GLY A 53 12.49 11.72 -21.00
CA GLY A 53 13.02 12.92 -21.68
C GLY A 53 14.52 12.92 -21.94
N ASP A 54 15.22 11.81 -21.66
CA ASP A 54 16.66 11.66 -21.88
C ASP A 54 16.99 10.90 -23.18
N CYS A 55 18.22 11.03 -23.68
CA CYS A 55 18.72 10.27 -24.85
C CYS A 55 17.86 10.44 -26.13
N LEU A 56 17.36 11.66 -26.38
CA LEU A 56 16.48 11.98 -27.50
C LEU A 56 17.23 12.31 -28.81
N ASN A 57 18.54 12.59 -28.73
CA ASN A 57 19.33 13.08 -29.86
C ASN A 57 19.44 12.09 -31.03
N ASP A 58 19.26 10.80 -30.75
CA ASP A 58 19.37 9.73 -31.75
C ASP A 58 18.02 9.39 -32.40
N LEU A 59 16.93 10.02 -31.97
CA LEU A 59 15.58 9.79 -32.51
C LEU A 59 15.29 10.73 -33.68
N GLY A 60 14.68 10.17 -34.73
CA GLY A 60 14.12 10.96 -35.82
C GLY A 60 12.91 11.79 -35.38
N ILE A 61 12.56 12.83 -36.16
CA ILE A 61 11.40 13.69 -35.88
C ILE A 61 10.10 12.89 -35.74
N GLU A 62 9.91 11.86 -36.58
CA GLU A 62 8.71 11.03 -36.52
C GLU A 62 8.66 10.18 -35.24
N GLU A 63 9.79 9.61 -34.83
CA GLU A 63 9.87 8.83 -33.60
C GLU A 63 9.66 9.72 -32.36
N LEU A 64 10.18 10.95 -32.37
CA LEU A 64 9.94 11.93 -31.32
C LEU A 64 8.45 12.29 -31.20
N LYS A 65 7.75 12.49 -32.32
CA LYS A 65 6.30 12.77 -32.33
C LYS A 65 5.49 11.60 -31.78
N LEU A 66 5.82 10.38 -32.19
CA LEU A 66 5.16 9.18 -31.69
C LEU A 66 5.40 9.02 -30.17
N LEU A 67 6.63 9.24 -29.70
CA LEU A 67 6.97 9.22 -28.28
C LEU A 67 6.19 10.27 -27.48
N GLU A 68 6.11 11.50 -28.01
CA GLU A 68 5.32 12.58 -27.40
C GLU A 68 3.84 12.20 -27.29
N GLU A 69 3.25 11.69 -28.38
CA GLU A 69 1.84 11.28 -28.40
C GLU A 69 1.57 10.11 -27.44
N GLU A 70 2.45 9.09 -27.39
CA GLU A 70 2.35 8.00 -26.43
C GLU A 70 2.39 8.50 -24.99
N MET A 71 3.30 9.43 -24.69
CA MET A 71 3.46 9.97 -23.35
C MET A 71 2.28 10.86 -22.94
N ASP A 72 1.73 11.66 -23.85
CA ASP A 72 0.54 12.46 -23.58
C ASP A 72 -0.68 11.57 -23.29
N LYS A 73 -0.90 10.53 -24.12
CA LYS A 73 -1.96 9.53 -23.89
C LYS A 73 -1.81 8.84 -22.53
N ALA A 74 -0.60 8.38 -22.20
CA ALA A 74 -0.34 7.72 -20.92
C ALA A 74 -0.59 8.67 -19.73
N SER A 75 -0.11 9.91 -19.82
CA SER A 75 -0.31 10.95 -18.81
C SER A 75 -1.79 11.26 -18.60
N LYS A 76 -2.58 11.38 -19.69
CA LYS A 76 -4.03 11.59 -19.64
C LYS A 76 -4.73 10.46 -18.88
N VAL A 77 -4.45 9.20 -19.21
CA VAL A 77 -5.04 8.04 -18.52
C VAL A 77 -4.71 8.04 -17.02
N ILE A 78 -3.46 8.37 -16.66
CA ILE A 78 -3.05 8.45 -15.26
C ILE A 78 -3.81 9.56 -14.52
N ARG A 79 -3.94 10.74 -15.13
CA ARG A 79 -4.69 11.88 -14.56
C ARG A 79 -6.16 11.54 -14.36
N GLU A 80 -6.82 10.97 -15.35
CA GLU A 80 -8.22 10.55 -15.27
C GLU A 80 -8.45 9.56 -14.12
N ARG A 81 -7.58 8.56 -13.98
CA ARG A 81 -7.64 7.60 -12.86
C ARG A 81 -7.46 8.29 -11.51
N LYS A 82 -6.48 9.19 -11.39
CA LYS A 82 -6.24 9.96 -10.15
C LYS A 82 -7.45 10.83 -9.79
N TYR A 83 -8.01 11.56 -10.74
CA TYR A 83 -9.19 12.38 -10.51
C TYR A 83 -10.39 11.54 -10.08
N LYS A 84 -10.65 10.42 -10.77
CA LYS A 84 -11.73 9.50 -10.38
C LYS A 84 -11.55 9.00 -8.94
N MET A 85 -10.33 8.61 -8.55
CA MET A 85 -10.05 8.16 -7.20
C MET A 85 -10.29 9.26 -6.15
N ILE A 86 -9.80 10.48 -6.40
CA ILE A 86 -9.98 11.62 -5.50
C ILE A 86 -11.45 11.98 -5.38
N THR A 87 -12.19 12.07 -6.49
CA THR A 87 -13.63 12.34 -6.50
C THR A 87 -14.39 11.29 -5.70
N ASN A 88 -14.08 10.00 -5.87
CA ASN A 88 -14.72 8.93 -5.10
C ASN A 88 -14.45 9.07 -3.60
N GLN A 89 -13.23 9.43 -3.20
CA GLN A 89 -12.91 9.68 -1.79
C GLN A 89 -13.70 10.87 -1.23
N ILE A 90 -13.73 11.98 -1.97
CA ILE A 90 -14.53 13.17 -1.59
C ILE A 90 -16.00 12.80 -1.42
N ASP A 91 -16.58 12.07 -2.38
CA ASP A 91 -17.97 11.66 -2.32
C ASP A 91 -18.26 10.73 -1.13
N GLN A 92 -17.33 9.82 -0.82
CA GLN A 92 -17.45 8.94 0.33
C GLN A 92 -17.43 9.74 1.65
N HIS A 93 -16.50 10.67 1.80
CA HIS A 93 -16.41 11.53 2.98
C HIS A 93 -17.63 12.45 3.10
N ARG A 94 -18.09 13.04 2.00
CA ARG A 94 -19.31 13.87 1.97
C ARG A 94 -20.54 13.08 2.38
N LYS A 95 -20.69 11.84 1.89
CA LYS A 95 -21.79 10.94 2.29
C LYS A 95 -21.76 10.62 3.78
N LYS A 96 -20.58 10.29 4.33
CA LYS A 96 -20.42 10.03 5.77
C LYS A 96 -20.80 11.24 6.62
N PHE A 97 -20.27 12.40 6.27
CA PHE A 97 -20.58 13.66 6.96
C PHE A 97 -22.07 13.97 6.94
N ASN A 98 -22.72 13.83 5.79
CA ASN A 98 -24.16 14.06 5.67
C ASN A 98 -24.98 13.06 6.49
N ASN A 99 -24.59 11.80 6.51
CA ASN A 99 -25.24 10.77 7.33
C ASN A 99 -25.12 11.08 8.83
N GLU A 100 -23.92 11.42 9.31
CA GLU A 100 -23.69 11.83 10.71
C GLU A 100 -24.51 13.08 11.07
N LYS A 101 -24.54 14.08 10.18
CA LYS A 101 -25.36 15.28 10.34
C LYS A 101 -26.86 14.95 10.41
N GLU A 102 -27.35 14.03 9.58
CA GLU A 102 -28.74 13.60 9.61
C GLU A 102 -29.08 12.88 10.92
N VAL A 103 -28.23 11.95 11.36
CA VAL A 103 -28.40 11.24 12.63
C VAL A 103 -28.39 12.21 13.80
N HIS A 104 -27.44 13.16 13.83
CA HIS A 104 -27.37 14.18 14.87
C HIS A 104 -28.64 15.03 14.93
N ASN A 105 -29.11 15.53 13.78
CA ASN A 105 -30.34 16.32 13.69
C ASN A 105 -31.58 15.51 14.11
N ARG A 106 -31.64 14.21 13.78
CA ARG A 106 -32.72 13.32 14.22
C ARG A 106 -32.71 13.17 15.74
N LEU A 107 -31.55 12.91 16.33
CA LEU A 107 -31.41 12.77 17.78
C LEU A 107 -31.79 14.05 18.54
N LEU A 108 -31.40 15.23 18.04
CA LEU A 108 -31.82 16.50 18.62
C LEU A 108 -33.34 16.65 18.62
N ARG A 109 -34.01 16.36 17.50
CA ARG A 109 -35.47 16.40 17.41
C ARG A 109 -36.14 15.42 18.37
N ASP A 110 -35.59 14.21 18.53
CA ASP A 110 -36.12 13.22 19.47
C ASP A 110 -35.96 13.66 20.93
N LEU A 111 -34.88 14.37 21.26
CA LEU A 111 -34.69 14.96 22.60
C LEU A 111 -35.67 16.12 22.84
N ASP A 112 -35.83 17.02 21.88
CA ASP A 112 -36.80 18.13 21.98
C ASP A 112 -38.22 17.59 22.18
N ALA A 113 -38.63 16.58 21.39
CA ALA A 113 -39.95 15.95 21.51
C ALA A 113 -40.16 15.24 22.85
N ARG A 114 -39.09 14.71 23.47
CA ARG A 114 -39.14 14.12 24.82
C ARG A 114 -39.20 15.17 25.92
N ALA A 115 -38.53 16.30 25.75
CA ALA A 115 -38.59 17.41 26.70
C ALA A 115 -40.01 18.02 26.78
N GLU A 116 -40.77 17.95 25.68
CA GLU A 116 -42.18 18.35 25.61
C GLU A 116 -43.16 17.29 26.17
N ASP A 117 -42.72 16.07 26.52
CA ASP A 117 -43.58 15.05 27.13
C ASP A 117 -43.91 15.42 28.60
N PRO A 118 -45.19 15.60 28.96
CA PRO A 118 -45.60 15.94 30.34
C PRO A 118 -45.12 14.96 31.41
N ARG A 119 -44.75 13.72 31.05
CA ARG A 119 -44.18 12.72 31.97
C ARG A 119 -42.73 13.01 32.39
N TYR A 120 -42.03 13.85 31.64
CA TYR A 120 -40.66 14.30 31.91
C TYR A 120 -40.58 15.81 32.13
N GLY A 121 -41.74 16.51 32.13
CA GLY A 121 -41.82 17.90 32.53
C GLY A 121 -41.24 18.06 33.93
N LEU A 122 -40.32 19.02 34.06
CA LEU A 122 -39.67 19.40 35.31
C LEU A 122 -40.76 19.54 36.39
N VAL A 123 -40.88 18.52 37.25
CA VAL A 123 -41.60 18.69 38.50
C VAL A 123 -40.79 19.73 39.23
N ASP A 124 -41.38 20.91 39.43
CA ASP A 124 -40.88 21.95 40.30
C ASP A 124 -40.90 21.39 41.73
N ASN A 125 -39.93 20.53 42.03
CA ASN A 125 -39.69 20.05 43.37
C ASN A 125 -38.85 21.11 44.04
N GLY A 126 -39.55 22.10 44.60
CA GLY A 126 -38.99 23.17 45.40
C GLY A 126 -37.96 22.65 46.40
N GLU A 127 -36.88 23.43 46.51
CA GLU A 127 -35.88 23.37 47.56
C GLU A 127 -35.23 22.00 47.82
N TYR A 128 -34.24 21.66 46.98
CA TYR A 128 -33.09 20.93 47.48
C TYR A 128 -31.83 21.72 47.13
N GLU A 129 -31.44 22.61 48.05
CA GLU A 129 -30.17 23.32 48.08
C GLU A 129 -29.03 22.30 48.19
N SER A 130 -28.69 21.65 47.08
CA SER A 130 -27.52 20.80 46.96
C SER A 130 -26.34 21.70 46.66
N VAL A 131 -25.60 21.99 47.73
CA VAL A 131 -24.20 22.45 47.77
C VAL A 131 -23.39 21.84 46.63
N ILE A 132 -23.36 22.50 45.48
CA ILE A 132 -22.35 22.30 44.44
C ILE A 132 -21.69 23.66 44.27
N GLY A 133 -20.71 23.89 45.13
CA GLY A 133 -19.81 25.02 45.04
C GLY A 133 -19.12 25.01 43.68
N PHE A 134 -19.34 26.08 42.92
CA PHE A 134 -18.52 26.45 41.78
C PHE A 134 -17.05 26.54 42.22
N SER A 135 -16.29 25.49 41.95
CA SER A 135 -14.83 25.55 41.94
C SER A 135 -14.36 25.26 40.53
N ASN A 136 -14.38 26.32 39.71
CA ASN A 136 -13.55 26.44 38.52
C ASN A 136 -12.08 26.31 38.94
N LEU A 137 -11.49 25.12 38.84
CA LEU A 137 -10.03 24.88 38.83
C LEU A 137 -9.72 23.46 38.32
N GLY A 138 -9.25 23.36 37.08
CA GLY A 138 -8.41 22.24 36.61
C GLY A 138 -9.07 21.22 35.67
N PRO A 139 -8.35 20.73 34.64
CA PRO A 139 -8.89 19.76 33.68
C PRO A 139 -9.02 18.38 34.34
N ARG A 140 -10.26 18.00 34.69
CA ARG A 140 -10.55 16.64 35.13
C ARG A 140 -10.52 15.68 33.94
N MET A 141 -9.36 15.05 33.81
CA MET A 141 -9.14 13.82 33.06
C MET A 141 -10.20 12.78 33.42
N PHE A 142 -11.02 12.36 32.46
CA PHE A 142 -11.79 11.13 32.59
C PHE A 142 -10.83 9.95 32.34
N ALA A 143 -10.17 9.48 33.40
CA ALA A 143 -9.46 8.21 33.36
C ALA A 143 -10.50 7.09 33.49
N LEU A 144 -10.84 6.45 32.36
CA LEU A 144 -11.55 5.18 32.36
C LEU A 144 -10.63 4.12 32.98
N SER A 145 -10.87 3.76 34.24
CA SER A 145 -10.15 2.68 34.92
C SER A 145 -10.48 1.35 34.26
N LEU A 146 -9.50 0.72 33.59
CA LEU A 146 -9.56 -0.70 33.28
C LEU A 146 -9.69 -1.49 34.58
N GLN A 147 -10.77 -2.27 34.74
CA GLN A 147 -10.78 -3.37 35.70
C GLN A 147 -10.12 -4.61 35.08
N PRO A 148 -9.10 -5.21 35.73
CA PRO A 148 -8.53 -6.49 35.33
C PRO A 148 -9.13 -7.63 36.18
N SER A 149 -9.81 -8.57 35.54
CA SER A 149 -10.03 -9.97 35.97
C SER A 149 -10.98 -10.62 34.94
N HIS A 150 -10.58 -11.61 34.15
CA HIS A 150 -10.33 -12.98 34.59
C HIS A 150 -9.36 -13.76 33.67
N PRO A 151 -8.75 -14.86 34.16
CA PRO A 151 -7.68 -15.61 33.50
C PRO A 151 -8.18 -16.80 32.66
N ASN A 152 -7.22 -17.33 31.88
CA ASN A 152 -7.20 -18.55 31.05
C ASN A 152 -7.50 -18.38 29.56
N ALA A 153 -6.80 -19.05 28.64
CA ALA A 153 -5.50 -19.71 28.62
C ALA A 153 -5.26 -20.12 27.15
N HIS A 154 -3.99 -20.07 26.71
CA HIS A 154 -3.45 -20.67 25.48
C HIS A 154 -3.92 -20.02 24.17
N SER A 155 -3.10 -19.81 23.13
CA SER A 155 -1.79 -20.30 22.71
C SER A 155 -1.38 -19.30 21.62
N GLY A 156 -0.27 -18.58 21.71
CA GLY A 156 1.03 -19.09 21.29
C GLY A 156 1.58 -18.20 20.16
N GLY A 157 2.87 -17.84 20.24
CA GLY A 157 3.66 -17.44 19.07
C GLY A 157 3.98 -15.95 18.90
N THR A 158 5.17 -15.57 19.38
CA THR A 158 6.23 -14.84 18.62
C THR A 158 5.81 -13.63 17.76
N ALA A 159 6.11 -12.39 18.14
CA ALA A 159 7.41 -11.69 17.99
C ALA A 159 7.48 -10.82 16.72
N ALA A 160 8.13 -9.64 16.89
CA ALA A 160 8.74 -8.78 15.86
C ALA A 160 7.76 -7.84 15.09
N SER A 161 7.82 -6.52 15.26
CA SER A 161 8.69 -5.57 14.50
C SER A 161 8.11 -5.24 13.10
N ASP A 162 8.01 -4.04 12.54
CA ASP A 162 8.60 -2.73 12.81
C ASP A 162 7.74 -1.60 12.20
N LEU A 163 7.80 -0.42 12.82
CA LEU A 163 7.33 0.87 12.33
C LEU A 163 8.33 1.43 11.31
N THR A 164 7.97 1.51 10.03
CA THR A 164 8.82 2.14 9.00
C THR A 164 8.49 3.62 8.85
N THR A 165 9.35 4.46 9.42
CA THR A 165 9.38 5.92 9.23
C THR A 165 10.19 6.26 7.98
N TYR A 166 9.62 7.00 7.03
CA TYR A 166 10.35 7.57 5.88
C TYR A 166 10.86 8.99 6.22
N PRO A 167 12.13 9.34 5.94
CA PRO A 167 12.60 10.71 6.05
C PRO A 167 12.33 11.50 4.75
N LEU A 168 11.75 12.69 4.90
CA LEU A 168 11.71 13.72 3.86
C LEU A 168 13.03 14.51 3.90
N LEU A 169 13.77 14.51 2.79
CA LEU A 169 14.92 15.39 2.60
C LEU A 169 14.44 16.65 1.86
N PHE A 170 14.70 17.81 2.46
CA PHE A 170 14.89 19.09 1.77
C PHE A 170 16.39 19.29 1.53
#